data_AF-A0A2V9RRF4-F1
#
_entry.id   AF-A0A2V9RRF4-F1
#
_cell.length_a   1.000
_cell.length_b   1.000
_cell.length_c   1.000
_cell.angle_alpha   90.00
_cell.angle_beta   90.00
_cell.angle_gamma   90.00
#
_symmetry.space_group_name_H-M   'P 1'
#
loop_
_entity.id
_entity.type
_entity.pdbx_description
1 polymer ?
#
loop_
_entity_poly.entity_id
_entity_poly.type
_entity_poly.pdbx_seq_one_letter_code
_entity_poly.pdbx_strand_id
1 'polypeptide(L)' 'MEEVAVLLRVPVSWVYGRTRRRSLERLPGYRIGKYWRFREDEILAWVKS' A
#
# COMPACT_ATOMS: atom_id res chain seq x y z
N MET A 1 -2.00 -1.64 -6.88
CA MET A 1 -2.98 -1.16 -5.88
C MET A 1 -3.98 -2.27 -5.59
N GLU A 2 -4.58 -2.86 -6.63
CA GLU A 2 -5.49 -3.99 -6.49
C GLU A 2 -4.86 -5.21 -5.83
N GLU A 3 -3.62 -5.57 -6.20
CA GLU A 3 -2.90 -6.69 -5.58
C GLU A 3 -2.77 -6.53 -4.05
N VAL A 4 -2.47 -5.31 -3.59
CA VAL A 4 -2.38 -5.00 -2.15
C VAL A 4 -3.75 -5.07 -1.48
N ALA A 5 -4.79 -4.59 -2.15
CA ALA A 5 -6.15 -4.64 -1.66
C ALA A 5 -6.62 -6.10 -1.47
N VAL A 6 -6.30 -6.98 -2.43
CA VAL A 6 -6.58 -8.42 -2.35
C VAL A 6 -5.75 -9.07 -1.23
N LEU A 7 -4.45 -8.79 -1.17
CA LEU A 7 -3.53 -9.34 -0.16
C LEU A 7 -4.00 -9.02 1.26
N LEU A 8 -4.40 -7.77 1.51
CA LEU A 8 -4.85 -7.30 2.81
C LEU A 8 -6.35 -7.51 3.05
N ARG A 9 -7.10 -7.99 2.05
CA ARG A 9 -8.57 -8.09 2.05
C ARG A 9 -9.26 -6.76 2.41
N VAL A 10 -8.75 -5.66 1.90
CA VAL A 10 -9.29 -4.30 2.10
C VAL A 10 -9.75 -3.69 0.77
N PRO A 11 -10.62 -2.66 0.78
CA PRO A 11 -11.00 -1.96 -0.44
C PRO A 11 -9.81 -1.24 -1.11
N VAL A 12 -9.80 -1.17 -2.45
CA VAL A 12 -8.77 -0.44 -3.21
C VAL A 12 -8.73 1.05 -2.85
N SER A 13 -9.89 1.64 -2.53
CA SER A 13 -9.99 3.04 -2.06
C SER A 13 -9.24 3.27 -0.74
N TRP A 14 -9.21 2.27 0.15
CA TRP A 14 -8.45 2.32 1.40
C TRP A 14 -6.94 2.37 1.11
N VAL A 15 -6.45 1.50 0.20
CA VAL A 15 -5.04 1.49 -0.23
C VAL A 15 -4.68 2.83 -0.88
N TYR A 16 -5.55 3.35 -1.74
CA TYR A 16 -5.34 4.65 -2.37
C TYR A 16 -5.25 5.79 -1.34
N GLY A 17 -6.11 5.79 -0.32
CA GLY A 17 -6.04 6.75 0.78
C GLY A 17 -4.72 6.67 1.55
N ARG A 18 -4.24 5.46 1.83
CA ARG A 18 -3.01 5.19 2.60
C ARG A 18 -1.71 5.45 1.83
N THR A 19 -1.75 5.53 0.49
CA THR A 19 -0.58 5.88 -0.32
C THR A 19 -0.27 7.38 -0.36
N ARG A 20 -1.20 8.22 0.11
CA ARG A 20 -1.00 9.67 0.18
C ARG A 20 0.02 10.04 1.26
N ARG A 21 0.83 11.05 0.96
CA ARG A 21 1.95 11.53 1.81
C ARG A 21 1.51 12.08 3.18
N ARG A 22 0.23 12.45 3.34
CA ARG A 22 -0.36 12.98 4.57
C ARG A 22 -1.08 11.94 5.43
N SER A 23 -1.07 10.67 5.05
CA SER A 23 -1.77 9.62 5.77
C SER A 23 -0.97 9.19 7.01
N LEU A 24 -1.63 9.12 8.16
CA LEU A 24 -1.04 8.85 9.48
C LEU A 24 -0.25 7.54 9.52
N GLU A 25 -0.72 6.50 8.84
CA GLU A 25 0.07 5.28 8.61
C GLU A 25 0.14 5.07 7.11
N ARG A 26 1.26 5.50 6.52
CA ARG A 26 1.48 5.44 5.08
C ARG A 26 1.90 4.03 4.68
N LEU A 27 1.26 3.50 3.65
CA LEU A 27 1.58 2.17 3.15
C LEU A 27 2.95 2.18 2.43
N PRO A 28 3.87 1.24 2.71
CA PRO A 28 5.18 1.18 2.08
C PRO A 28 5.01 0.87 0.60
N GLY A 29 5.36 1.84 -0.26
CA GLY A 29 5.21 1.73 -1.70
C GLY A 29 6.13 2.70 -2.45
N TYR A 30 6.50 2.28 -3.65
CA TYR A 30 7.42 2.99 -4.55
C TYR A 30 6.65 3.57 -5.72
N ARG A 31 6.83 4.86 -5.97
CA ARG A 31 6.27 5.50 -7.16
C ARG A 31 7.27 5.36 -8.30
N ILE A 32 6.95 4.51 -9.27
CA ILE A 32 7.77 4.27 -10.48
C ILE A 32 7.01 4.85 -11.66
N GLY A 33 7.38 6.08 -12.04
CA GLY A 33 6.68 6.84 -13.07
C GLY A 33 5.21 7.09 -12.71
N LYS A 34 4.28 6.61 -13.56
CA LYS A 34 2.83 6.66 -13.34
C LYS A 34 2.33 5.62 -12.34
N TYR A 35 3.10 4.56 -12.10
CA TYR A 35 2.63 3.39 -11.35
C TYR A 35 3.12 3.40 -9.91
N TRP A 36 2.29 2.85 -9.03
CA TRP A 36 2.69 2.48 -7.69
C TRP A 36 3.06 1.01 -7.67
N ARG A 37 4.28 0.71 -7.23
CA ARG A 37 4.75 -0.63 -6.97
C ARG A 37 4.86 -0.86 -5.48
N PHE A 38 4.51 -2.06 -5.09
CA PHE A 38 4.52 -2.49 -3.70
C PHE A 38 5.29 -3.79 -3.62
N ARG A 39 6.08 -3.94 -2.58
CA ARG A 39 6.74 -5.19 -2.26
C ARG A 39 5.91 -5.90 -1.22
N GLU A 40 5.55 -7.15 -1.50
CA GLU A 40 4.75 -7.96 -0.59
C GLU A 40 5.45 -8.12 0.77
N ASP A 41 6.76 -8.38 0.76
CA ASP A 41 7.56 -8.54 1.97
C ASP A 41 7.50 -7.31 2.90
N GLU A 42 7.60 -6.10 2.34
CA GLU A 42 7.53 -4.86 3.12
C GLU A 42 6.12 -4.58 3.64
N ILE A 43 5.09 -4.90 2.85
CA ILE A 43 3.69 -4.77 3.31
C ILE A 43 3.43 -5.73 4.48
N LEU A 44 3.86 -6.98 4.36
CA LEU A 44 3.68 -7.98 5.41
C LEU A 44 4.47 -7.62 6.67
N ALA A 45 5.68 -7.09 6.52
CA ALA A 45 6.46 -6.59 7.65
C ALA A 45 5.77 -5.40 8.33
N TRP A 46 5.21 -4.48 7.54
CA TRP A 46 4.47 -3.32 8.06
C TRP A 46 3.21 -3.72 8.81
N VAL A 47 2.43 -4.69 8.31
CA VAL A 47 1.22 -5.19 8.99
C VAL A 47 1.54 -5.88 10.32
N LYS A 48 2.74 -6.47 10.44
CA LYS A 48 3.19 -7.15 11.67
C LYS A 48 3.86 -6.21 12.68
N SER A 49 4.12 -4.96 12.32
CA SER A 49 4.79 -3.95 13.16
C SER A 49 3.80 -3.11 13.94
#